data_AF-A0A382C8W9-F1
#
_entry.id   AF-A0A382C8W9-F1
#
_cell.length_a   1.000
_cell.length_b   1.000
_cell.length_c   1.000
_cell.angle_alpha   90.00
_cell.angle_beta   90.00
_cell.angle_gamma   90.00
#
_symmetry.space_group_name_H-M   'P 1'
#
loop_
_entity.id
_entity.type
_entity.pdbx_description
1 polymer ?
#
loop_
_entity_poly.entity_id
_entity_poly.type
_entity_poly.pdbx_seq_one_letter_code
_entity_poly.pdbx_strand_id
1 'polypeptide(L)'
;VKMNKKIKSHILSQTVDKNNRKIGIEVECFVYTKNIKRIPVNPSNNYSAINLLHELNNVSNKTDGVYSLEPGGQIEWSSPPFSDMSGLEK
;
A
#
# COMPACT_ATOMS: atom_id res chain seq x y z
N VAL A 1 -3.51 -11.02 -31.64
CA VAL A 1 -2.48 -10.05 -32.11
C VAL A 1 -2.76 -8.59 -31.70
N LYS A 2 -3.96 -8.04 -31.91
CA LYS A 2 -4.27 -6.63 -31.57
C LYS A 2 -4.23 -6.32 -30.07
N MET A 3 -4.69 -7.25 -29.22
CA MET A 3 -4.63 -7.12 -27.75
C MET A 3 -3.18 -7.01 -27.24
N ASN A 4 -2.28 -7.88 -27.73
CA ASN A 4 -0.86 -7.84 -27.35
C ASN A 4 -0.19 -6.51 -27.73
N LYS A 5 -0.58 -5.90 -28.86
CA LYS A 5 -0.08 -4.57 -29.24
C LYS A 5 -0.54 -3.49 -28.25
N LYS A 6 -1.81 -3.52 -27.84
CA LYS A 6 -2.37 -2.55 -26.86
C LYS A 6 -1.74 -2.69 -25.48
N ILE A 7 -1.54 -3.93 -25.01
CA ILE A 7 -0.85 -4.21 -23.73
C ILE A 7 0.59 -3.70 -23.81
N LYS A 8 1.32 -4.06 -24.86
CA LYS A 8 2.71 -3.64 -25.04
C LYS A 8 2.83 -2.11 -25.12
N SER A 9 1.96 -1.44 -25.86
CA SER A 9 1.97 0.02 -25.94
C SER A 9 1.68 0.68 -24.60
N HIS A 10 0.78 0.10 -23.79
CA HIS A 10 0.45 0.64 -22.48
C HIS A 10 1.61 0.47 -21.48
N ILE A 11 2.25 -0.69 -21.43
CA ILE A 11 3.43 -0.92 -20.56
C ILE A 11 4.57 0.04 -20.95
N LEU A 12 4.78 0.26 -22.24
CA LEU A 12 5.88 1.11 -22.74
C LEU A 12 5.57 2.61 -22.73
N SER A 13 4.34 3.04 -22.43
CA SER A 13 3.96 4.45 -22.55
C SER A 13 4.52 5.35 -21.45
N GLN A 14 5.10 4.79 -20.39
CA GLN A 14 5.59 5.52 -19.22
C GLN A 14 7.06 5.18 -18.87
N THR A 15 7.85 4.84 -19.87
CA THR A 15 9.30 4.66 -19.65
C THR A 15 9.97 5.98 -19.25
N VAL A 16 10.98 5.91 -18.39
CA VAL A 16 11.70 7.07 -17.87
C VAL A 16 13.22 6.87 -17.97
N ASP A 17 13.95 7.97 -18.08
CA ASP A 17 15.41 7.97 -18.00
C ASP A 17 15.91 7.46 -16.65
N LYS A 18 17.13 6.93 -16.63
CA LYS A 18 17.76 6.36 -15.42
C LYS A 18 17.72 7.32 -14.22
N ASN A 19 17.95 8.61 -14.46
CA ASN A 19 18.02 9.64 -13.41
C ASN A 19 16.62 10.05 -12.88
N ASN A 20 15.55 9.64 -13.56
CA ASN A 20 14.16 9.93 -13.19
C ASN A 20 13.46 8.71 -12.56
N ARG A 21 14.18 7.59 -12.39
CA ARG A 21 13.66 6.41 -11.70
C ARG A 21 13.42 6.75 -10.24
N LYS A 22 12.35 6.18 -9.69
CA LYS A 22 11.94 6.36 -8.30
C LYS A 22 11.87 5.01 -7.60
N ILE A 23 11.84 5.07 -6.27
CA ILE A 23 11.69 3.91 -5.39
C ILE A 23 10.43 4.12 -4.55
N GLY A 24 9.59 3.09 -4.48
CA GLY A 24 8.46 3.00 -3.55
C GLY A 24 8.57 1.69 -2.76
N ILE A 25 8.04 1.69 -1.54
CA ILE A 25 8.02 0.51 -0.67
C ILE A 25 6.58 0.22 -0.26
N GLU A 26 6.26 -1.07 -0.24
CA GLU A 26 5.01 -1.60 0.30
C GLU A 26 5.34 -2.53 1.47
N VAL A 27 4.62 -2.37 2.58
CA VAL A 27 4.76 -3.23 3.77
C VAL A 27 3.39 -3.72 4.19
N GLU A 28 3.22 -5.04 4.19
CA GLU A 28 2.02 -5.72 4.67
C GLU A 28 2.25 -6.33 6.04
N CYS A 29 1.31 -6.15 6.96
CA CYS A 29 1.40 -6.73 8.30
C CYS A 29 0.06 -7.24 8.85
N PHE A 30 0.14 -8.30 9.66
CA PHE A 30 -0.97 -8.71 10.51
C PHE A 30 -0.92 -7.96 11.84
N VAL A 31 -2.09 -7.54 12.32
CA VAL A 31 -2.23 -6.86 13.60
C VAL A 31 -2.79 -7.82 14.65
N TYR A 32 -2.18 -7.79 15.83
CA TYR A 32 -2.52 -8.66 16.95
C TYR A 32 -2.87 -7.83 18.18
N THR A 33 -3.83 -8.33 18.95
CA THR A 33 -4.08 -7.85 20.30
C THR A 33 -2.90 -8.18 21.23
N LYS A 34 -2.85 -7.54 22.41
CA LYS A 34 -1.85 -7.84 23.45
C LYS A 34 -1.76 -9.31 23.88
N ASN A 35 -2.81 -10.09 23.64
CA ASN A 35 -2.86 -11.52 23.96
C ASN A 35 -2.43 -12.40 22.76
N ILE A 36 -1.75 -11.83 21.76
CA ILE A 36 -1.28 -12.52 20.54
C ILE A 36 -2.46 -13.14 19.76
N LYS A 37 -3.66 -12.60 19.92
CA LYS A 37 -4.82 -12.95 19.09
C LYS A 37 -4.88 -11.97 17.94
N ARG A 38 -4.86 -12.51 16.72
CA ARG A 38 -5.03 -11.74 15.49
C ARG A 38 -6.38 -11.00 15.51
N ILE A 39 -6.40 -9.73 15.10
CA ILE A 39 -7.68 -9.02 14.96
C ILE A 39 -8.49 -9.62 13.80
N PRO A 40 -9.83 -9.70 13.90
CA PRO A 40 -10.66 -10.13 12.79
C PRO A 40 -10.55 -9.15 11.63
N VAL A 41 -10.73 -9.63 10.40
CA VAL A 41 -10.73 -8.78 9.20
C VAL A 41 -11.99 -7.90 9.18
N ASN A 42 -13.14 -8.56 9.31
CA ASN A 42 -14.44 -7.91 9.23
C ASN A 42 -14.90 -7.36 10.57
N PRO A 43 -15.67 -6.25 10.57
CA PRO A 43 -16.31 -5.74 11.77
C PRO A 43 -17.14 -6.81 12.46
N SER A 44 -17.05 -6.82 13.79
CA SER A 44 -17.83 -7.67 14.66
C SER A 44 -18.07 -6.90 15.97
N ASN A 45 -18.32 -7.61 17.07
CA ASN A 45 -18.35 -6.98 18.40
C ASN A 45 -16.96 -6.53 18.88
N ASN A 46 -15.89 -6.87 18.15
CA ASN A 46 -14.51 -6.48 18.44
C ASN A 46 -13.94 -5.60 17.33
N TYR A 47 -12.91 -4.82 17.69
CA TYR A 47 -12.11 -4.03 16.75
C TYR A 47 -11.51 -4.91 15.65
N SER A 48 -11.59 -4.45 14.40
CA SER A 48 -11.23 -5.22 13.20
C SER A 48 -10.21 -4.49 12.32
N ALA A 49 -9.63 -5.21 11.36
CA ALA A 49 -8.72 -4.62 10.38
C ALA A 49 -9.40 -3.54 9.53
N ILE A 50 -10.70 -3.68 9.21
CA ILE A 50 -11.48 -2.64 8.52
C ILE A 50 -11.61 -1.38 9.39
N ASN A 51 -11.81 -1.53 10.70
CA ASN A 51 -11.84 -0.36 11.60
C ASN A 51 -10.50 0.38 11.58
N LEU A 52 -9.39 -0.37 11.69
CA LEU A 52 -8.04 0.19 11.62
C LEU A 52 -7.77 0.89 10.29
N LEU A 53 -8.14 0.26 9.17
CA LEU A 53 -7.97 0.86 7.84
C LEU A 53 -8.72 2.20 7.72
N HIS A 54 -9.95 2.27 8.24
CA HIS A 54 -10.73 3.51 8.23
C HIS A 54 -10.06 4.59 9.09
N GLU A 55 -9.58 4.25 10.28
CA GLU A 55 -8.89 5.19 11.17
C GLU A 55 -7.59 5.70 10.55
N LEU A 56 -6.76 4.81 10.00
CA LEU A 56 -5.51 5.16 9.31
C LEU A 56 -5.78 6.11 8.14
N ASN A 57 -6.77 5.81 7.29
CA ASN A 57 -7.12 6.68 6.17
C ASN A 57 -7.72 8.03 6.59
N ASN A 58 -8.30 8.13 7.80
CA ASN A 58 -8.82 9.38 8.34
C ASN A 58 -7.72 10.29 8.91
N VAL A 59 -6.62 9.71 9.41
CA VAL A 59 -5.49 10.47 9.98
C VAL A 59 -4.36 10.69 8.99
N SER A 60 -4.22 9.84 7.98
CA SER A 60 -3.18 9.95 6.96
C SER A 60 -3.46 11.12 6.03
N ASN A 61 -2.47 11.97 5.80
CA ASN A 61 -2.53 12.89 4.67
C ASN A 61 -2.13 12.14 3.40
N LYS A 62 -2.69 12.55 2.25
CA LYS A 62 -2.40 11.93 0.94
C LYS A 62 -0.91 11.95 0.54
N THR A 63 -0.09 12.71 1.27
CA THR A 63 1.35 12.82 1.07
C THR A 63 2.15 11.71 1.76
N ASP A 64 1.55 11.01 2.73
CA ASP A 64 2.27 10.14 3.66
C ASP A 64 2.14 8.66 3.26
N GLY A 65 1.72 8.41 2.02
CA GLY A 65 1.44 7.07 1.49
C GLY A 65 -0.05 6.72 1.54
N VAL A 66 -0.35 5.47 1.18
CA VAL A 66 -1.71 4.95 1.06
C VAL A 66 -1.83 3.68 1.88
N TYR A 67 -2.90 3.57 2.65
CA TYR A 67 -3.24 2.36 3.37
C TYR A 67 -4.27 1.53 2.60
N SER A 68 -4.02 0.23 2.52
CA SER A 68 -4.92 -0.73 1.88
C SER A 68 -5.12 -1.97 2.77
N LEU A 69 -6.08 -2.82 2.42
CA LEU A 69 -6.38 -4.05 3.16
C LEU A 69 -6.34 -5.22 2.20
N GLU A 70 -5.42 -6.14 2.47
CA GLU A 70 -5.24 -7.34 1.65
C GLU A 70 -6.33 -8.39 1.94
N PRO A 71 -6.60 -9.31 0.99
CA PRO A 71 -7.63 -10.34 1.15
C PRO A 71 -7.43 -11.22 2.39
N GLY A 72 -6.16 -11.43 2.76
CA GLY A 72 -5.80 -12.19 3.95
C GLY A 72 -6.08 -11.46 5.25
N GLY A 73 -6.34 -10.14 5.21
CA GLY A 73 -6.56 -9.24 6.34
C GLY A 73 -5.31 -8.59 6.91
N GLN A 74 -4.25 -8.49 6.11
CA GLN A 74 -3.07 -7.67 6.37
C GLN A 74 -3.42 -6.21 6.09
N ILE A 75 -2.93 -5.29 6.93
CA ILE A 75 -2.89 -3.88 6.57
C ILE A 75 -1.61 -3.65 5.78
N GLU A 76 -1.77 -3.07 4.60
CA GLU A 76 -0.67 -2.60 3.77
C GLU A 76 -0.51 -1.09 3.94
N TRP A 77 0.74 -0.64 3.94
CA TRP A 77 1.07 0.75 3.65
C TRP A 77 2.00 0.82 2.43
N SER A 78 1.64 1.66 1.46
CA SER A 78 2.42 1.93 0.25
C SER A 78 2.95 3.36 0.28
N SER A 79 4.27 3.49 0.17
CA SER A 79 4.94 4.80 0.20
C SER A 79 4.68 5.59 -1.09
N PRO A 80 4.79 6.93 -1.05
CA PRO A 80 4.97 7.70 -2.26
C PRO A 80 6.24 7.27 -3.01
N PRO A 81 6.35 7.57 -4.32
CA PRO A 81 7.57 7.30 -5.06
C PRO A 81 8.62 8.39 -4.79
N PHE A 82 9.78 7.99 -4.27
CA PHE A 82 10.91 8.87 -3.92
C PHE A 82 12.07 8.76 -4.91
N SER A 83 12.90 9.80 -5.01
CA SER A 83 14.11 9.79 -5.86
C SER A 83 15.17 8.79 -5.38
N ASP A 84 15.22 8.55 -4.07
CA ASP A 84 16.23 7.76 -3.39
C ASP A 84 15.72 7.32 -2.02
N MET A 85 16.50 6.48 -1.32
CA MET A 85 16.08 5.91 -0.04
C MET A 85 15.94 6.92 1.09
N SER A 86 16.60 8.08 1.03
CA SER A 86 16.48 9.09 2.10
C SER A 86 15.08 9.70 2.18
N GLY A 87 14.29 9.57 1.11
CA GLY A 87 12.88 9.97 1.10
C GLY A 87 11.99 9.07 1.97
N LEU A 88 12.39 7.83 2.23
CA LEU A 88 11.60 6.86 3.00
C LEU A 88 11.76 7.00 4.53
N GLU A 89 12.76 7.75 4.99
CA GLU A 89 13.07 7.94 6.41
C GLU A 89 12.47 9.23 7.00
N LYS A 90 11.76 10.01 6.18
CA LYS A 90 11.17 11.30 6.54
C LYS A 90 9.71 11.17 6.92
#